data_AF-A0A8S2QLW2-F1
#
_entry.id   AF-A0A8S2QLW2-F1
#
_cell.length_a   1.000
_cell.length_b   1.000
_cell.length_c   1.000
_cell.angle_alpha   90.00
_cell.angle_beta   90.00
_cell.angle_gamma   90.00
#
_symmetry.space_group_name_H-M   'P 1'
#
loop_
_entity.id
_entity.type
_entity.pdbx_description
1 polymer ?
#
loop_
_entity_poly.entity_id
_entity_poly.type
_entity_poly.pdbx_seq_one_letter_code
_entity_poly.pdbx_strand_id
1 'polypeptide(L)'
;MDQVRTVFPSFKIEQIDTNEYRGYFTFEGVMMGYDEMHRDIWKSSNTVIKSGMEAGPVVLFNLTQHGQNDVIILSPFVQFMATSLSQQDNILQYGVMGSIKTIPANYNHTMILFYSSNRINDALRQYDGGAYYYYNTESGLNYEETLLSVHKKITLPFHYIQLDSWWYYKGLKGGVSQWKSRPDIFPDGLPSVYHQMDSIPSAAHNRYSALDTVYSDKYNFAFDHINEMSLPIGNDTLD
;
A
#
# COMPACT_ATOMS: atom_id res chain seq x y z
N MET A 1 0.91 26.58 -9.33
CA MET A 1 0.50 25.24 -9.76
C MET A 1 1.52 24.25 -9.22
N ASP A 2 1.08 23.09 -8.74
CA ASP A 2 1.94 22.07 -8.14
C ASP A 2 2.71 21.21 -9.16
N GLN A 3 2.78 21.66 -10.42
CA GLN A 3 3.61 21.05 -11.46
C GLN A 3 5.08 20.99 -11.05
N VAL A 4 5.81 20.01 -11.59
CA VAL A 4 7.21 19.73 -11.27
C VAL A 4 8.11 20.94 -11.52
N ARG A 5 8.96 21.30 -10.53
CA ARG A 5 9.98 22.37 -10.66
C ARG A 5 11.39 21.88 -10.91
N THR A 6 11.66 20.62 -10.61
CA THR A 6 12.95 19.94 -10.85
C THR A 6 12.66 18.66 -11.59
N VAL A 7 13.31 18.38 -12.72
CA VAL A 7 13.03 17.19 -13.52
C VAL A 7 14.13 16.16 -13.37
N PHE A 8 14.06 15.37 -12.29
CA PHE A 8 14.90 14.20 -12.09
C PHE A 8 14.26 13.22 -11.09
N PRO A 9 14.09 11.93 -11.44
CA PRO A 9 14.40 11.34 -12.74
C PRO A 9 13.38 11.68 -13.83
N SER A 10 13.76 11.45 -15.08
CA SER A 10 12.89 11.57 -16.25
C SER A 10 13.04 10.34 -17.14
N PHE A 11 11.92 9.77 -17.58
CA PHE A 11 11.87 8.53 -18.35
C PHE A 11 11.21 8.81 -19.70
N LYS A 12 11.89 8.45 -20.78
CA LYS A 12 11.30 8.45 -22.11
C LYS A 12 10.51 7.16 -22.29
N ILE A 13 9.21 7.27 -22.49
CA ILE A 13 8.32 6.14 -22.71
C ILE A 13 8.25 5.90 -24.21
N GLU A 14 8.95 4.87 -24.67
CA GLU A 14 9.05 4.52 -26.08
C GLU A 14 8.28 3.24 -26.40
N GLN A 15 7.83 3.16 -27.64
CA GLN A 15 7.41 1.90 -28.26
C GLN A 15 8.66 1.26 -28.87
N ILE A 16 8.80 -0.05 -28.73
CA ILE A 16 9.87 -0.83 -29.35
C ILE A 16 9.50 -1.14 -30.81
N ASP A 17 8.20 -1.27 -31.12
CA ASP A 17 7.66 -1.48 -32.47
C ASP A 17 6.50 -0.52 -32.75
N THR A 18 6.35 -0.10 -34.00
CA THR A 18 5.20 0.66 -34.53
C THR A 18 3.82 0.02 -34.29
N ASN A 19 3.74 -1.30 -34.10
CA ASN A 19 2.51 -2.02 -33.80
C ASN A 19 2.32 -2.28 -32.30
N GLU A 20 3.20 -1.73 -31.46
CA GLU A 20 3.14 -1.87 -30.02
C GLU A 20 2.32 -0.74 -29.38
N TYR A 21 1.39 -1.09 -28.51
CA TYR A 21 0.68 -0.13 -27.69
C TYR A 21 1.18 -0.19 -26.24
N ARG A 22 1.61 0.95 -25.71
CA ARG A 22 1.93 1.10 -24.29
C ARG A 22 0.65 1.47 -23.55
N GLY A 23 0.26 0.66 -22.58
CA GLY A 23 -0.77 1.00 -21.62
C GLY A 23 -0.12 1.65 -20.40
N TYR A 24 -0.90 2.47 -19.72
CA TYR A 24 -0.55 2.90 -18.38
C TYR A 24 -1.76 2.79 -17.46
N PHE A 25 -1.48 2.71 -16.17
CA PHE A 25 -2.43 3.16 -15.18
C PHE A 25 -1.70 3.86 -14.03
N THR A 26 -2.39 4.75 -13.35
CA THR A 26 -1.92 5.41 -12.14
C THR A 26 -3.04 5.41 -11.11
N PHE A 27 -2.64 5.26 -9.86
CA PHE A 27 -3.53 5.57 -8.76
C PHE A 27 -3.53 7.10 -8.58
N GLU A 28 -4.71 7.69 -8.44
CA GLU A 28 -4.89 9.12 -8.31
C GLU A 28 -5.74 9.44 -7.08
N GLY A 29 -5.57 10.65 -6.57
CA GLY A 29 -6.27 11.14 -5.38
C GLY A 29 -5.34 12.01 -4.55
N VAL A 30 -5.93 12.92 -3.78
CA VAL A 30 -5.15 13.90 -3.01
C VAL A 30 -4.25 13.16 -2.01
N MET A 31 -2.94 13.34 -2.18
CA MET A 31 -1.88 12.66 -1.42
C MET A 31 -2.05 11.12 -1.35
N MET A 32 -2.70 10.55 -2.38
CA MET A 32 -2.99 9.12 -2.57
C MET A 32 -3.95 8.45 -1.57
N GLY A 33 -5.00 9.17 -1.14
CA GLY A 33 -6.14 8.63 -0.38
C GLY A 33 -7.20 7.84 -1.17
N TYR A 34 -6.83 7.25 -2.31
CA TYR A 34 -7.63 6.43 -3.24
C TYR A 34 -9.02 6.97 -3.63
N ASP A 35 -9.05 8.02 -4.45
CA ASP A 35 -10.30 8.53 -5.02
C ASP A 35 -10.59 7.93 -6.40
N GLU A 36 -9.56 7.76 -7.24
CA GLU A 36 -9.72 7.30 -8.63
C GLU A 36 -8.52 6.46 -9.12
N MET A 37 -8.78 5.57 -10.08
CA MET A 37 -7.74 4.88 -10.84
C MET A 37 -7.89 5.27 -12.31
N HIS A 38 -6.86 5.92 -12.85
CA HIS A 38 -6.84 6.35 -14.24
C HIS A 38 -6.01 5.37 -15.07
N ARG A 39 -6.57 4.91 -16.19
CA ARG A 39 -5.95 3.94 -17.10
C ARG A 39 -6.35 4.23 -18.54
N ASP A 40 -5.38 4.23 -19.45
CA ASP A 40 -5.59 4.35 -20.90
C ASP A 40 -4.32 3.88 -21.66
N ILE A 41 -4.34 4.02 -22.98
CA ILE A 41 -3.17 3.93 -23.85
C ILE A 41 -2.31 5.18 -23.63
N TRP A 42 -1.01 4.99 -23.45
CA TRP A 42 -0.04 6.08 -23.39
C TRP A 42 0.03 6.79 -24.75
N LYS A 43 -0.31 8.08 -24.78
CA LYS A 43 -0.29 8.91 -25.98
C LYS A 43 0.67 10.07 -25.77
N SER A 44 1.71 10.15 -26.60
CA SER A 44 2.70 11.23 -26.56
C SER A 44 2.08 12.61 -26.74
N SER A 45 1.04 12.72 -27.56
CA SER A 45 0.44 14.01 -27.94
C SER A 45 -0.43 14.64 -26.85
N ASN A 46 -0.79 13.89 -25.81
CA ASN A 46 -1.76 14.31 -24.80
C ASN A 46 -1.17 14.07 -23.42
N THR A 47 -1.38 15.01 -22.49
CA THR A 47 -1.15 14.74 -21.07
C THR A 47 -2.21 13.75 -20.59
N VAL A 48 -1.78 12.54 -20.25
CA VAL A 48 -2.68 11.45 -19.83
C VAL A 48 -2.59 11.15 -18.33
N ILE A 49 -1.67 11.78 -17.60
CA ILE A 49 -1.50 11.58 -16.15
C ILE A 49 -1.78 12.86 -15.37
N LYS A 50 -2.46 12.74 -14.22
CA LYS A 50 -2.60 13.84 -13.27
C LYS A 50 -1.27 14.15 -12.57
N SER A 51 -1.13 15.40 -12.11
CA SER A 51 0.12 15.98 -11.58
C SER A 51 -0.11 16.54 -10.17
N GLY A 52 0.94 17.01 -9.51
CA GLY A 52 0.87 17.66 -8.20
C GLY A 52 0.42 16.69 -7.11
N MET A 53 -0.50 17.16 -6.25
CA MET A 53 -0.99 16.38 -5.10
C MET A 53 -1.85 15.17 -5.49
N GLU A 54 -2.31 15.08 -6.74
CA GLU A 54 -3.14 13.95 -7.21
C GLU A 54 -2.31 12.84 -7.87
N ALA A 55 -1.01 13.05 -8.01
CA ALA A 55 -0.10 12.10 -8.63
C ALA A 55 0.19 10.90 -7.71
N GLY A 56 0.22 9.71 -8.30
CA GLY A 56 0.60 8.47 -7.61
C GLY A 56 1.66 7.67 -8.36
N PRO A 57 1.89 6.42 -7.93
CA PRO A 57 2.70 5.46 -8.68
C PRO A 57 2.15 5.26 -10.09
N VAL A 58 3.05 5.25 -11.08
CA VAL A 58 2.72 5.03 -12.48
C VAL A 58 3.13 3.62 -12.87
N VAL A 59 2.21 2.89 -13.48
CA VAL A 59 2.42 1.55 -13.98
C VAL A 59 2.35 1.60 -15.50
N LEU A 60 3.39 1.09 -16.15
CA LEU A 60 3.53 1.01 -17.60
C LEU A 60 3.61 -0.45 -18.02
N PHE A 61 2.91 -0.80 -19.10
CA PHE A 61 2.87 -2.18 -19.57
C PHE A 61 2.58 -2.27 -21.08
N ASN A 62 2.93 -3.42 -21.66
CA ASN A 62 2.67 -3.71 -23.06
C ASN A 62 1.23 -4.19 -23.28
N LEU A 63 0.37 -3.40 -23.93
CA LEU A 63 -1.01 -3.79 -24.24
C LEU A 63 -1.09 -4.83 -25.36
N THR A 64 -0.17 -4.80 -26.32
CA THR A 64 -0.11 -5.79 -27.40
C THR A 64 0.16 -7.19 -26.85
N GLN A 65 0.89 -7.28 -25.73
CA GLN A 65 1.12 -8.53 -24.99
C GLN A 65 0.14 -8.72 -23.82
N HIS A 66 -0.98 -7.98 -23.76
CA HIS A 66 -1.98 -8.06 -22.70
C HIS A 66 -1.41 -7.90 -21.27
N GLY A 67 -0.41 -7.04 -21.11
CA GLY A 67 0.24 -6.74 -19.83
C GLY A 67 1.09 -7.89 -19.29
N GLN A 68 1.68 -8.70 -20.17
CA GLN A 68 2.61 -9.78 -19.81
C GLN A 68 4.05 -9.38 -20.19
N ASN A 69 5.05 -9.99 -19.56
CA ASN A 69 6.48 -9.92 -19.90
C ASN A 69 7.18 -8.56 -19.75
N ASP A 70 6.44 -7.46 -19.68
CA ASP A 70 7.01 -6.12 -19.67
C ASP A 70 6.11 -5.18 -18.86
N VAL A 71 6.33 -5.18 -17.54
CA VAL A 71 5.64 -4.31 -16.57
C VAL A 71 6.67 -3.54 -15.77
N ILE A 72 6.53 -2.21 -15.77
CA ILE A 72 7.34 -1.28 -14.99
C ILE A 72 6.43 -0.49 -14.06
N ILE A 73 6.83 -0.37 -12.80
CA ILE A 73 6.17 0.47 -11.80
C ILE A 73 7.18 1.51 -11.30
N LEU A 74 6.78 2.78 -11.36
CA LEU A 74 7.58 3.94 -10.96
C LEU A 74 6.87 4.65 -9.81
N SER A 75 7.54 4.81 -8.68
CA SER A 75 6.96 5.50 -7.53
C SER A 75 7.99 6.26 -6.69
N PRO A 76 7.61 7.41 -6.11
CA PRO A 76 8.41 8.07 -5.09
C PRO A 76 8.48 7.21 -3.83
N PHE A 77 9.69 7.02 -3.29
CA PHE A 77 9.93 6.27 -2.05
C PHE A 77 10.22 7.17 -0.87
N VAL A 78 11.09 8.16 -1.07
CA VAL A 78 11.48 9.14 -0.05
C VAL A 78 11.00 10.52 -0.48
N GLN A 79 10.42 11.26 0.46
CA GLN A 79 9.77 12.55 0.22
C GLN A 79 8.60 12.47 -0.78
N PHE A 80 7.85 11.36 -0.76
CA PHE A 80 6.72 11.14 -1.66
C PHE A 80 5.65 12.22 -1.56
N MET A 81 5.42 12.78 -0.36
CA MET A 81 4.49 13.90 -0.12
C MET A 81 4.96 15.25 -0.71
N ALA A 82 6.23 15.36 -1.10
CA ALA A 82 6.81 16.55 -1.71
C ALA A 82 7.15 16.33 -3.19
N THR A 83 6.84 15.14 -3.73
CA THR A 83 7.13 14.75 -5.11
C THR A 83 5.88 14.93 -5.96
N SER A 84 6.05 15.57 -7.11
CA SER A 84 5.07 15.61 -8.20
C SER A 84 5.62 14.84 -9.39
N LEU A 85 4.72 14.48 -10.31
CA LEU A 85 5.07 14.04 -11.65
C LEU A 85 4.45 14.95 -12.71
N SER A 86 4.98 14.94 -13.92
CA SER A 86 4.39 15.57 -15.09
C SER A 86 4.71 14.76 -16.35
N GLN A 87 3.84 14.86 -17.35
CA GLN A 87 4.13 14.35 -18.68
C GLN A 87 4.40 15.52 -19.62
N GLN A 88 5.53 15.44 -20.32
CA GLN A 88 5.86 16.31 -21.44
C GLN A 88 6.16 15.43 -22.65
N ASP A 89 5.28 15.47 -23.65
CA ASP A 89 5.31 14.57 -24.80
C ASP A 89 5.34 13.09 -24.36
N ASN A 90 6.40 12.37 -24.75
CA ASN A 90 6.68 10.99 -24.33
C ASN A 90 7.59 10.88 -23.10
N ILE A 91 7.81 11.97 -22.38
CA ILE A 91 8.69 12.00 -21.22
C ILE A 91 7.84 12.11 -19.96
N LEU A 92 7.94 11.07 -19.13
CA LEU A 92 7.45 11.09 -17.76
C LEU A 92 8.53 11.69 -16.86
N GLN A 93 8.21 12.77 -16.16
CA GLN A 93 9.15 13.52 -15.36
C GLN A 93 8.71 13.53 -13.90
N TYR A 94 9.65 13.32 -12.98
CA TYR A 94 9.44 13.43 -11.54
C TYR A 94 10.25 14.57 -10.96
N GLY A 95 9.78 15.10 -9.83
CA GLY A 95 10.61 15.83 -8.89
C GLY A 95 9.79 16.68 -7.95
N VAL A 96 10.40 17.72 -7.40
CA VAL A 96 9.81 18.49 -6.30
C VAL A 96 8.59 19.29 -6.78
N MET A 97 7.52 19.28 -5.98
CA MET A 97 6.29 20.02 -6.24
C MET A 97 6.54 21.51 -6.49
N GLY A 98 5.79 22.09 -7.42
CA GLY A 98 5.93 23.49 -7.81
C GLY A 98 5.56 24.52 -6.75
N SER A 99 4.83 24.14 -5.70
CA SER A 99 4.57 25.01 -4.55
C SER A 99 5.77 25.17 -3.61
N ILE A 100 6.76 24.26 -3.68
CA ILE A 100 7.93 24.32 -2.81
C ILE A 100 8.82 25.49 -3.21
N LYS A 101 9.06 26.39 -2.24
CA LYS A 101 9.83 27.63 -2.44
C LYS A 101 11.32 27.46 -2.18
N THR A 102 11.70 26.53 -1.31
CA THR A 102 13.07 26.30 -0.88
C THR A 102 13.30 24.82 -0.66
N ILE A 103 14.39 24.29 -1.21
CA ILE A 103 14.83 22.91 -0.96
C ILE A 103 15.91 22.97 0.15
N PRO A 104 15.74 22.25 1.27
CA PRO A 104 16.72 22.28 2.36
C PRO A 104 18.05 21.64 1.93
N ALA A 105 19.13 22.01 2.63
CA ALA A 105 20.42 21.34 2.47
C ALA A 105 20.26 19.84 2.75
N ASN A 106 20.95 19.00 1.97
CA ASN A 106 20.91 17.54 2.07
C ASN A 106 19.54 16.91 1.76
N TYR A 107 18.66 17.61 1.04
CA TYR A 107 17.43 17.01 0.54
C TYR A 107 17.75 15.82 -0.38
N ASN A 108 17.14 14.67 -0.10
CA ASN A 108 17.25 13.48 -0.94
C ASN A 108 15.89 13.16 -1.58
N HIS A 109 15.95 12.69 -2.81
CA HIS A 109 14.79 12.21 -3.53
C HIS A 109 15.12 10.82 -4.05
N THR A 110 14.34 9.82 -3.63
CA THR A 110 14.56 8.42 -3.98
C THR A 110 13.29 7.86 -4.60
N MET A 111 13.48 7.09 -5.67
CA MET A 111 12.42 6.45 -6.44
C MET A 111 12.56 4.94 -6.36
N ILE A 112 11.44 4.22 -6.40
CA ILE A 112 11.40 2.80 -6.73
C ILE A 112 11.20 2.69 -8.24
N LEU A 113 12.07 1.90 -8.87
CA LEU A 113 11.88 1.33 -10.20
C LEU A 113 11.69 -0.17 -10.01
N PHE A 114 10.47 -0.65 -10.18
CA PHE A 114 10.16 -2.06 -10.11
C PHE A 114 9.88 -2.59 -11.51
N TYR A 115 10.54 -3.69 -11.89
CA TYR A 115 10.33 -4.37 -13.16
C TYR A 115 9.90 -5.81 -12.90
N SER A 116 8.95 -6.29 -13.69
CA SER A 116 8.52 -7.69 -13.66
C SER A 116 8.19 -8.18 -15.07
N SER A 117 8.66 -9.39 -15.37
CA SER A 117 8.27 -10.14 -16.56
C SER A 117 6.98 -10.96 -16.37
N ASN A 118 6.37 -10.92 -15.18
CA ASN A 118 5.07 -11.55 -14.95
C ASN A 118 3.92 -10.72 -15.52
N ARG A 119 2.69 -11.22 -15.38
CA ARG A 119 1.49 -10.47 -15.75
C ARG A 119 1.32 -9.26 -14.83
N ILE A 120 0.66 -8.22 -15.31
CA ILE A 120 0.43 -6.96 -14.57
C ILE A 120 -0.11 -7.18 -13.15
N ASN A 121 -1.07 -8.09 -12.96
CA ASN A 121 -1.63 -8.39 -11.63
C ASN A 121 -0.60 -9.02 -10.68
N ASP A 122 0.30 -9.86 -11.19
CA ASP A 122 1.36 -10.47 -10.40
C ASP A 122 2.44 -9.45 -10.04
N ALA A 123 2.80 -8.59 -10.99
CA ALA A 123 3.74 -7.48 -10.79
C ALA A 123 3.24 -6.53 -9.69
N LEU A 124 1.96 -6.16 -9.73
CA LEU A 124 1.34 -5.29 -8.71
C LEU A 124 1.34 -5.93 -7.33
N ARG A 125 0.97 -7.22 -7.22
CA ARG A 125 1.03 -7.93 -5.94
C ARG A 125 2.43 -7.97 -5.34
N GLN A 126 3.46 -8.13 -6.18
CA GLN A 126 4.85 -8.13 -5.74
C GLN A 126 5.31 -6.74 -5.30
N TYR A 127 4.99 -5.72 -6.09
CA TYR A 127 5.33 -4.32 -5.77
C TYR A 127 4.65 -3.83 -4.49
N ASP A 128 3.39 -4.21 -4.29
CA ASP A 128 2.57 -3.82 -3.14
C ASP A 128 3.00 -4.47 -1.81
N GLY A 129 4.00 -5.37 -1.84
CA GLY A 129 4.56 -5.97 -0.62
C GLY A 129 3.55 -6.78 0.19
N GLY A 130 2.46 -7.24 -0.44
CA GLY A 130 1.41 -8.04 0.20
C GLY A 130 0.24 -7.25 0.79
N ALA A 131 0.16 -5.92 0.63
CA ALA A 131 -1.00 -5.15 1.11
C ALA A 131 -2.32 -5.53 0.41
N TYR A 132 -2.25 -6.24 -0.73
CA TYR A 132 -3.38 -6.90 -1.38
C TYR A 132 -4.20 -7.73 -0.40
N TYR A 133 -3.54 -8.40 0.56
CA TYR A 133 -4.20 -9.20 1.59
C TYR A 133 -4.86 -8.35 2.69
N TYR A 134 -4.93 -7.03 2.54
CA TYR A 134 -5.79 -6.20 3.38
C TYR A 134 -7.25 -6.40 2.99
N TYR A 135 -8.02 -7.05 3.87
CA TYR A 135 -9.43 -7.42 3.62
C TYR A 135 -9.65 -8.37 2.42
N ASN A 136 -8.61 -9.02 1.90
CA ASN A 136 -8.72 -10.05 0.87
C ASN A 136 -8.01 -11.34 1.27
N THR A 137 -8.57 -12.47 0.86
CA THR A 137 -7.96 -13.79 0.97
C THR A 137 -7.78 -14.41 -0.42
N GLU A 138 -7.01 -15.48 -0.50
CA GLU A 138 -7.05 -16.33 -1.68
C GLU A 138 -8.46 -16.89 -1.89
N SER A 139 -8.87 -17.06 -3.15
CA SER A 139 -10.23 -17.48 -3.47
C SER A 139 -10.60 -18.80 -2.79
N GLY A 140 -11.65 -18.77 -1.96
CA GLY A 140 -12.15 -19.94 -1.24
C GLY A 140 -11.37 -20.30 0.03
N LEU A 141 -10.37 -19.51 0.41
CA LEU A 141 -9.58 -19.70 1.63
C LEU A 141 -9.92 -18.65 2.70
N ASN A 142 -9.71 -19.01 3.97
CA ASN A 142 -9.64 -18.04 5.07
C ASN A 142 -8.22 -17.41 5.15
N TYR A 143 -7.99 -16.54 6.14
CA TYR A 143 -6.69 -15.88 6.30
C TYR A 143 -5.57 -16.80 6.76
N GLU A 144 -5.86 -17.73 7.67
CA GLU A 144 -4.91 -18.74 8.11
C GLU A 144 -4.37 -19.55 6.92
N GLU A 145 -5.28 -20.12 6.14
CA GLU A 145 -4.95 -20.88 4.93
C GLU A 145 -4.23 -20.02 3.89
N THR A 146 -4.66 -18.76 3.71
CA THR A 146 -4.04 -17.80 2.79
C THR A 146 -2.59 -17.51 3.20
N LEU A 147 -2.33 -17.15 4.46
CA LEU A 147 -0.98 -16.84 4.95
C LEU A 147 -0.04 -18.04 4.80
N LEU A 148 -0.50 -19.24 5.14
CA LEU A 148 0.27 -20.48 4.99
C LEU A 148 0.53 -20.83 3.51
N SER A 149 -0.45 -20.60 2.64
CA SER A 149 -0.31 -20.79 1.18
C SER A 149 0.71 -19.82 0.59
N VAL A 150 0.68 -18.55 1.00
CA VAL A 150 1.64 -17.53 0.56
C VAL A 150 3.04 -17.85 1.07
N HIS A 151 3.20 -18.16 2.36
CA HIS A 151 4.49 -18.55 2.96
C HIS A 151 5.19 -19.66 2.18
N LYS A 152 4.43 -20.68 1.77
CA LYS A 152 4.96 -21.83 1.03
C LYS A 152 5.32 -21.52 -0.43
N LYS A 153 4.71 -20.48 -1.02
CA LYS A 153 4.86 -20.15 -2.45
C LYS A 153 5.87 -19.03 -2.70
N ILE A 154 6.00 -18.09 -1.75
CA ILE A 154 6.87 -16.94 -1.92
C ILE A 154 8.34 -17.36 -1.78
N THR A 155 9.16 -16.92 -2.72
CA THR A 155 10.60 -17.20 -2.72
C THR A 155 11.43 -16.05 -2.14
N LEU A 156 10.81 -14.87 -1.98
CA LEU A 156 11.43 -13.71 -1.35
C LEU A 156 11.50 -13.91 0.16
N PRO A 157 12.65 -13.70 0.80
CA PRO A 157 12.74 -13.75 2.25
C PRO A 157 11.98 -12.56 2.84
N PHE A 158 11.09 -12.85 3.78
CA PHE A 158 10.46 -11.84 4.64
C PHE A 158 10.66 -12.24 6.10
N HIS A 159 10.82 -11.24 6.96
CA HIS A 159 11.22 -11.44 8.36
C HIS A 159 10.16 -11.01 9.36
N TYR A 160 9.08 -10.38 8.89
CA TYR A 160 7.98 -9.90 9.73
C TYR A 160 6.68 -9.97 8.93
N ILE A 161 5.56 -10.14 9.65
CA ILE A 161 4.21 -10.05 9.09
C ILE A 161 3.47 -8.95 9.84
N GLN A 162 2.74 -8.09 9.13
CA GLN A 162 1.87 -7.10 9.76
C GLN A 162 0.41 -7.56 9.69
N LEU A 163 -0.24 -7.65 10.85
CA LEU A 163 -1.65 -8.00 10.97
C LEU A 163 -2.47 -6.74 11.26
N ASP A 164 -3.35 -6.37 10.33
CA ASP A 164 -4.20 -5.18 10.46
C ASP A 164 -5.52 -5.47 11.19
N SER A 165 -6.46 -4.55 11.17
CA SER A 165 -7.71 -4.56 11.92
C SER A 165 -8.73 -5.65 11.55
N TRP A 166 -8.37 -6.63 10.72
CA TRP A 166 -9.28 -7.70 10.32
C TRP A 166 -9.28 -8.92 11.26
N TRP A 167 -8.20 -9.18 12.01
CA TRP A 167 -8.04 -10.44 12.76
C TRP A 167 -8.69 -10.51 14.14
N TYR A 168 -9.05 -9.35 14.72
CA TYR A 168 -9.60 -9.23 16.08
C TYR A 168 -11.07 -8.83 16.08
N TYR A 169 -11.72 -8.89 17.26
CA TYR A 169 -13.12 -8.50 17.41
C TYR A 169 -13.27 -6.98 17.53
N LYS A 170 -14.20 -6.43 16.74
CA LYS A 170 -14.55 -5.02 16.76
C LYS A 170 -15.81 -4.78 17.58
N GLY A 171 -15.83 -3.69 18.34
CA GLY A 171 -16.98 -3.20 19.09
C GLY A 171 -17.55 -1.93 18.48
N LEU A 172 -18.06 -1.05 19.33
CA LEU A 172 -18.58 0.26 18.94
C LEU A 172 -17.60 1.04 18.06
N LYS A 173 -18.14 1.67 17.01
CA LYS A 173 -17.41 2.40 15.95
C LYS A 173 -16.27 1.65 15.26
N GLY A 174 -16.14 0.34 15.45
CA GLY A 174 -15.07 -0.46 14.86
C GLY A 174 -13.77 -0.47 15.66
N GLY A 175 -13.78 0.03 16.91
CA GLY A 175 -12.66 -0.09 17.84
C GLY A 175 -12.43 -1.53 18.31
N VAL A 176 -11.29 -1.81 18.93
CA VAL A 176 -11.01 -3.14 19.52
C VAL A 176 -11.99 -3.41 20.66
N SER A 177 -12.84 -4.44 20.55
CA SER A 177 -13.61 -4.93 21.70
C SER A 177 -12.87 -6.04 22.44
N GLN A 178 -12.25 -6.96 21.69
CA GLN A 178 -11.41 -8.04 22.23
C GLN A 178 -10.18 -8.27 21.34
N TRP A 179 -9.00 -8.33 21.96
CA TRP A 179 -7.69 -8.55 21.33
C TRP A 179 -7.39 -10.04 21.26
N LYS A 180 -8.26 -10.76 20.55
CA LYS A 180 -8.20 -12.21 20.40
C LYS A 180 -8.43 -12.57 18.93
N SER A 181 -7.69 -13.55 18.45
CA SER A 181 -7.89 -14.09 17.11
C SER A 181 -9.29 -14.67 16.95
N ARG A 182 -9.95 -14.26 15.88
CA ARG A 182 -11.26 -14.74 15.47
C ARG A 182 -11.19 -16.16 14.89
N PRO A 183 -11.95 -17.14 15.39
CA PRO A 183 -11.93 -18.52 14.87
C PRO A 183 -12.41 -18.64 13.42
N ASP A 184 -13.21 -17.71 12.92
CA ASP A 184 -13.63 -17.68 11.51
C ASP A 184 -12.51 -17.19 10.56
N ILE A 185 -11.44 -16.62 11.11
CA ILE A 185 -10.26 -16.12 10.38
C ILE A 185 -9.05 -17.03 10.62
N PHE A 186 -8.86 -17.43 11.88
CA PHE A 186 -7.80 -18.30 12.39
C PHE A 186 -8.44 -19.44 13.20
N PRO A 187 -8.93 -20.50 12.53
CA PRO A 187 -9.59 -21.63 13.19
C PRO A 187 -8.73 -22.30 14.27
N ASP A 188 -7.42 -22.43 14.00
CA ASP A 188 -6.46 -23.00 14.95
C ASP A 188 -5.77 -21.94 15.82
N GLY A 189 -6.13 -20.67 15.62
CA GLY A 189 -5.61 -19.51 16.33
C GLY A 189 -4.25 -19.04 15.83
N LEU A 190 -3.95 -17.76 16.11
CA LEU A 190 -2.68 -17.13 15.70
C LEU A 190 -1.40 -17.88 16.13
N PRO A 191 -1.31 -18.52 17.32
CA PRO A 191 -0.14 -19.31 17.69
C PRO A 191 0.14 -20.48 16.73
N SER A 192 -0.91 -21.15 16.22
CA SER A 192 -0.75 -22.23 15.24
C SER A 192 -0.10 -21.70 13.95
N VAL A 193 -0.61 -20.57 13.44
CA VAL A 193 -0.04 -19.91 12.26
C VAL A 193 1.40 -19.50 12.47
N TYR A 194 1.70 -18.89 13.62
CA TYR A 194 3.07 -18.49 13.97
C TYR A 194 4.04 -19.67 13.93
N HIS A 195 3.67 -20.82 14.50
CA HIS A 195 4.50 -22.02 14.46
C HIS A 195 4.66 -22.60 13.06
N GLN A 196 3.59 -22.60 12.26
CA GLN A 196 3.61 -23.12 10.89
C GLN A 196 4.32 -22.18 9.89
N MET A 197 4.49 -20.91 10.25
CA MET A 197 5.26 -19.91 9.50
C MET A 197 6.69 -19.75 10.05
N ASP A 198 7.29 -20.84 10.54
CA ASP A 198 8.67 -20.87 11.03
C ASP A 198 8.99 -19.81 12.11
N SER A 199 7.98 -19.47 12.93
CA SER A 199 8.11 -18.48 14.00
C SER A 199 8.52 -17.08 13.52
N ILE A 200 8.09 -16.69 12.30
CA ILE A 200 8.25 -15.31 11.81
C ILE A 200 7.51 -14.34 12.74
N PRO A 201 8.18 -13.32 13.31
CA PRO A 201 7.53 -12.36 14.18
C PRO A 201 6.39 -11.61 13.50
N SER A 202 5.34 -11.29 14.27
CA SER A 202 4.22 -10.48 13.79
C SER A 202 4.12 -9.14 14.51
N ALA A 203 3.80 -8.10 13.76
CA ALA A 203 3.40 -6.79 14.26
C ALA A 203 1.89 -6.67 14.09
N ALA A 204 1.16 -6.51 15.19
CA ALA A 204 -0.29 -6.34 15.15
C ALA A 204 -0.66 -4.86 15.29
N HIS A 205 -1.51 -4.38 14.39
CA HIS A 205 -2.02 -3.02 14.38
C HIS A 205 -3.39 -2.93 15.07
N ASN A 206 -3.59 -1.87 15.85
CA ASN A 206 -4.90 -1.36 16.23
C ASN A 206 -4.95 0.16 16.11
N ARG A 207 -6.17 0.69 16.00
CA ARG A 207 -6.42 2.13 15.93
C ARG A 207 -6.74 2.73 17.30
N TYR A 208 -7.79 2.23 17.94
CA TYR A 208 -8.27 2.60 19.28
C TYR A 208 -9.08 1.44 19.87
N SER A 209 -9.36 1.48 21.17
CA SER A 209 -10.24 0.52 21.83
C SER A 209 -11.69 1.01 21.79
N ALA A 210 -12.63 0.09 21.62
CA ALA A 210 -14.06 0.42 21.66
C ALA A 210 -14.49 0.76 23.10
N LEU A 211 -15.52 1.60 23.27
CA LEU A 211 -16.05 1.91 24.61
C LEU A 211 -16.54 0.65 25.35
N ASP A 212 -17.04 -0.34 24.62
CA ASP A 212 -17.52 -1.63 25.11
C ASP A 212 -16.41 -2.70 25.15
N THR A 213 -15.13 -2.28 25.19
CA THR A 213 -14.02 -3.22 25.29
C THR A 213 -14.05 -3.97 26.63
N VAL A 214 -13.87 -5.29 26.57
CA VAL A 214 -13.80 -6.16 27.77
C VAL A 214 -12.59 -5.88 28.65
N TYR A 215 -11.65 -5.07 28.16
CA TYR A 215 -10.45 -4.69 28.90
C TYR A 215 -10.67 -3.49 29.82
N SER A 216 -11.78 -2.76 29.66
CA SER A 216 -12.13 -1.63 30.53
C SER A 216 -12.39 -2.04 31.98
N ASP A 217 -12.77 -3.31 32.20
CA ASP A 217 -12.92 -3.88 33.55
C ASP A 217 -11.58 -4.18 34.23
N LYS A 218 -10.47 -4.23 33.47
CA LYS A 218 -9.15 -4.67 33.95
C LYS A 218 -8.08 -3.58 33.93
N TYR A 219 -8.20 -2.62 33.02
CA TYR A 219 -7.21 -1.56 32.83
C TYR A 219 -7.88 -0.20 32.81
N ASN A 220 -7.10 0.83 33.06
CA ASN A 220 -7.58 2.20 33.00
C ASN A 220 -7.65 2.70 31.55
N PHE A 221 -8.78 3.32 31.22
CA PHE A 221 -9.04 3.93 29.92
C PHE A 221 -9.43 5.40 30.06
N ALA A 222 -8.95 6.22 29.13
CA ALA A 222 -9.59 7.49 28.82
C ALA A 222 -10.71 7.22 27.81
N PHE A 223 -11.92 7.64 28.17
CA PHE A 223 -13.10 7.48 27.34
C PHE A 223 -13.49 8.82 26.72
N ASP A 224 -13.66 8.82 25.40
CA ASP A 224 -14.30 9.89 24.65
C ASP A 224 -15.72 9.43 24.29
N HIS A 225 -16.69 9.80 25.12
CA HIS A 225 -18.09 9.45 24.91
C HIS A 225 -18.75 10.20 23.74
N ILE A 226 -18.15 11.29 23.25
CA ILE A 226 -18.68 12.04 22.12
C ILE A 226 -18.34 11.32 20.81
N ASN A 227 -17.09 10.88 20.68
CA ASN A 227 -16.62 10.17 19.49
C ASN A 227 -16.73 8.65 19.59
N GLU A 228 -17.17 8.14 20.75
CA GLU A 228 -17.30 6.71 21.08
C GLU A 228 -15.98 5.93 20.93
N MET A 229 -14.88 6.53 21.38
CA MET A 229 -13.53 5.96 21.32
C MET A 229 -12.92 5.88 22.72
N SER A 230 -11.99 4.95 22.92
CA SER A 230 -11.20 4.88 24.15
C SER A 230 -9.74 4.55 23.89
N LEU A 231 -8.87 5.03 24.79
CA LEU A 231 -7.45 4.75 24.78
C LEU A 231 -7.02 4.22 26.15
N PRO A 232 -6.20 3.17 26.21
CA PRO A 232 -5.57 2.77 27.47
C PRO A 232 -4.63 3.90 27.90
N ILE A 233 -4.76 4.36 29.14
CA ILE A 233 -3.93 5.46 29.68
C ILE A 233 -2.77 4.97 30.56
N GLY A 234 -2.60 3.66 30.65
CA GLY A 234 -1.56 3.02 31.45
C GLY A 234 -1.88 3.09 32.94
N ASN A 235 -2.02 1.92 33.56
CA ASN A 235 -1.82 1.72 34.99
C ASN A 235 -1.66 0.22 35.23
N ASP A 236 -0.44 -0.27 35.05
CA ASP A 236 -0.10 -1.65 35.40
C ASP A 236 0.03 -1.68 36.93
N THR A 237 -1.05 -1.96 37.65
CA THR A 237 -0.86 -2.67 38.92
C THR A 237 -0.35 -4.05 38.55
N LEU A 238 0.97 -4.21 38.64
CA LEU A 238 1.65 -5.49 38.70
C LEU A 238 1.04 -6.28 39.86
N ASP A 239 0.13 -7.20 39.53
CA ASP A 239 -0.09 -8.39 40.35
C ASP A 239 0.76 -9.54 39.78
#